data_AF-A0A448PG45-F1
#
_entry.id   AF-A0A448PG45-F1
#
_cell.length_a   1.000
_cell.length_b   1.000
_cell.length_c   1.000
_cell.angle_alpha   90.00
_cell.angle_beta   90.00
_cell.angle_gamma   90.00
#
_symmetry.space_group_name_H-M   'P 1'
#
loop_
_entity.id
_entity.type
_entity.pdbx_description
1 polymer ?
#
loop_
_entity_poly.entity_id
_entity_poly.type
_entity_poly.pdbx_seq_one_letter_code
_entity_poly.pdbx_strand_id
1 'polypeptide(L)' 'MRTMLEFMDDEMIFEWSYQLQADPRPQARDLYLFIEGYVDQSFR' A
#
# COMPACT_ATOMS: atom_id res chain seq x y z
N MET A 1 8.65 12.33 6.57
CA MET A 1 7.21 12.65 6.42
C MET A 1 6.48 11.40 6.86
N ARG A 2 5.71 11.46 7.95
CA ARG A 2 5.05 10.27 8.50
C ARG A 2 3.89 9.88 7.59
N THR A 3 3.93 8.70 7.00
CA THR A 3 2.88 8.26 6.07
C THR A 3 1.72 7.63 6.86
N MET A 4 0.49 7.69 6.34
CA MET A 4 -0.67 7.06 6.99
C MET A 4 -0.46 5.55 7.21
N LEU A 5 0.34 4.91 6.34
CA LEU A 5 0.69 3.49 6.43
C LEU A 5 1.40 3.11 7.73
N GLU A 6 2.16 4.04 8.34
CA GLU A 6 2.85 3.80 9.62
C GLU A 6 1.88 3.64 10.81
N PHE A 7 0.60 3.96 10.63
CA PHE A 7 -0.46 3.81 11.62
C PHE A 7 -1.42 2.67 11.30
N MET A 8 -1.21 1.98 10.17
CA MET A 8 -1.99 0.83 9.76
C MET A 8 -1.28 -0.43 10.25
N ASP A 9 -2.04 -1.45 10.67
CA ASP A 9 -1.47 -2.77 10.88
C ASP A 9 -1.20 -3.48 9.54
N ASP A 10 -0.37 -4.52 9.60
CA ASP A 10 0.10 -5.27 8.43
C ASP A 10 -1.06 -5.89 7.65
N GLU A 11 -2.09 -6.38 8.35
CA GLU A 11 -3.27 -6.98 7.74
C GLU A 11 -4.02 -5.96 6.89
N MET A 12 -4.25 -4.75 7.43
CA MET A 12 -4.95 -3.68 6.72
C MET A 12 -4.13 -3.16 5.52
N ILE A 13 -2.80 -3.13 5.63
CA ILE A 13 -1.91 -2.81 4.49
C ILE A 13 -2.04 -3.87 3.40
N PHE A 14 -2.05 -5.15 3.75
CA PHE A 14 -2.22 -6.26 2.81
C PHE A 14 -3.58 -6.22 2.12
N GLU A 15 -4.67 -6.04 2.86
CA GLU A 15 -6.03 -5.96 2.29
C GLU A 15 -6.16 -4.81 1.28
N TRP A 16 -5.64 -3.62 1.63
CA TRP A 16 -5.66 -2.47 0.73
C TRP A 16 -4.82 -2.71 -0.52
N SER A 17 -3.64 -3.32 -0.37
CA SER A 17 -2.79 -3.67 -1.51
C SER A 17 -3.50 -4.61 -2.49
N TYR A 18 -4.32 -5.53 -1.99
CA TYR A 18 -5.12 -6.45 -2.80
C TYR A 18 -6.26 -5.73 -3.51
N GLN A 19 -6.98 -4.86 -2.81
CA GLN A 19 -8.08 -4.09 -3.41
C GLN A 19 -7.60 -3.15 -4.52
N LEU A 20 -6.42 -2.52 -4.35
CA LEU A 20 -5.85 -1.61 -5.33
C LEU A 20 -5.47 -2.29 -6.64
N GLN A 21 -5.11 -3.57 -6.63
CA GLN A 21 -4.82 -4.33 -7.86
C GLN A 21 -6.06 -4.52 -8.74
N ALA A 22 -7.24 -4.61 -8.13
CA ALA A 22 -8.51 -4.77 -8.84
C ALA A 22 -9.18 -3.44 -9.18
N ASP A 23 -8.62 -2.31 -8.73
CA ASP A 23 -9.22 -0.99 -8.93
C ASP A 23 -8.87 -0.44 -10.33
N PRO A 24 -9.87 -0.12 -11.17
CA PRO A 24 -9.64 0.32 -12.55
C PRO A 24 -9.15 1.77 -12.64
N ARG A 25 -9.14 2.53 -11.54
CA ARG A 25 -8.73 3.94 -11.54
C ARG A 25 -7.21 4.05 -11.73
N PRO A 26 -6.71 4.92 -12.63
CA PRO A 26 -5.27 5.07 -12.87
C PRO A 26 -4.45 5.35 -11.61
N GLN A 27 -5.02 6.12 -10.67
CA GLN A 27 -4.36 6.47 -9.41
C GLN A 27 -4.17 5.28 -8.48
N ALA A 28 -4.95 4.21 -8.63
CA ALA A 28 -4.83 3.02 -7.80
C ALA A 28 -3.51 2.30 -8.06
N ARG A 29 -3.02 2.32 -9.31
CA ARG A 29 -1.71 1.77 -9.66
C ARG A 29 -0.58 2.53 -8.97
N ASP A 30 -0.64 3.86 -8.96
CA ASP A 30 0.37 4.68 -8.30
C ASP A 30 0.36 4.48 -6.78
N LEU A 31 -0.84 4.36 -6.18
CA LEU A 31 -0.99 4.01 -4.76
C LEU A 31 -0.45 2.61 -4.45
N TYR A 32 -0.71 1.63 -5.31
CA TYR A 32 -0.22 0.27 -5.14
C TYR A 32 1.31 0.23 -5.13
N LEU A 33 1.97 0.88 -6.10
CA LEU A 33 3.43 0.96 -6.16
C LEU A 33 4.03 1.66 -4.94
N PHE A 34 3.35 2.69 -4.43
CA PHE A 34 3.75 3.37 -3.20
C PHE A 34 3.70 2.42 -1.99
N ILE A 35 2.61 1.66 -1.85
CA ILE A 35 2.45 0.67 -0.76
C ILE A 35 3.46 -0.46 -0.90
N GLU A 36 3.67 -0.98 -2.10
CA GLU A 36 4.67 -2.02 -2.39
C GLU A 36 6.08 -1.57 -1.95
N GLY A 37 6.47 -0.34 -2.31
CA GLY A 37 7.75 0.23 -1.89
C GLY A 37 7.87 0.44 -0.37
N TYR A 38 6.77 0.78 0.30
CA TYR A 38 6.73 0.87 1.77
C TYR A 38 6.93 -0.50 2.42
N VAL A 39 6.27 -1.55 1.91
CA VAL A 39 6.40 -2.92 2.43
C VAL A 39 7.83 -3.44 2.24
N ASP A 40 8.44 -3.27 1.06
CA ASP A 40 9.83 -3.71 0.82
C ASP A 40 10.85 -3.00 1.75
N GLN A 41 10.59 -1.74 2.12
CA GLN A 41 11.44 -1.00 3.06
C GLN A 41 11.22 -1.40 4.53
N SER A 42 9.99 -1.77 4.90
CA SER A 42 9.61 -1.98 6.30
C SER A 42 9.86 -3.41 6.79
N PHE A 43 9.86 -4.39 5.88
CA PHE A 43 9.94 -5.83 6.21
C PHE A 43 11.22 -6.51 5.68
N ARG A 44 12.27 -5.73 5.41
CA ARG A 44 13.60 -6.23 4.98
C ARG A 44 14.56 -6.43 6.14
#